data_AF-A0A3M1BBY1-F1
#
_entry.id   AF-A0A3M1BBY1-F1
#
_cell.length_a   1.000
_cell.length_b   1.000
_cell.length_c   1.000
_cell.angle_alpha   90.00
_cell.angle_beta   90.00
_cell.angle_gamma   90.00
#
_symmetry.space_group_name_H-M   'P 1'
#
loop_
_entity.id
_entity.type
_entity.pdbx_description
1 polymer ?
#
loop_
_entity_poly.entity_id
_entity_poly.type
_entity_poly.pdbx_seq_one_letter_code
_entity_poly.pdbx_strand_id
1 'polypeptide(L)'
;MFSEREKEILWGIMAPAMPGHPAQRAQFERALGEMAALLATADRSISLAVRLLLHLFDQSARLANWRMRPFARLSPKRQERYVVSWSRSRFYAKRMAIRSLMMLFMVHFYADPEVKSSLGFLERQSIPPWPEALR
;
A
#
# COMPACT_ATOMS: atom_id res chain seq x y z
N MET A 1 11.52 7.79 8.51
CA MET A 1 11.87 7.34 7.14
C MET A 1 11.93 5.81 7.07
N PHE A 2 11.36 5.19 6.03
CA PHE A 2 11.46 3.75 5.78
C PHE A 2 12.82 3.37 5.20
N SER A 3 13.34 2.21 5.59
CA SER A 3 14.53 1.58 5.00
C SER A 3 14.23 1.02 3.61
N GLU A 4 15.24 0.91 2.75
CA GLU A 4 15.09 0.36 1.39
C GLU A 4 14.39 -1.01 1.38
N ARG A 5 14.66 -1.85 2.39
CA ARG A 5 13.98 -3.15 2.50
C ARG A 5 12.49 -3.02 2.82
N GLU A 6 12.11 -2.11 3.71
CA GLU A 6 10.70 -1.85 4.01
C GLU A 6 9.97 -1.30 2.77
N LYS A 7 10.65 -0.46 1.96
CA LYS A 7 10.11 0.02 0.68
C LYS A 7 9.85 -1.12 -0.29
N GLU A 8 10.79 -2.06 -0.45
CA GLU A 8 10.62 -3.21 -1.34
C GLU A 8 9.51 -4.16 -0.87
N ILE A 9 9.35 -4.34 0.44
CA ILE A 9 8.22 -5.11 1.00
C ILE A 9 6.90 -4.41 0.64
N LEU A 10 6.80 -3.11 0.91
CA LEU A 10 5.60 -2.33 0.62
C LEU A 10 5.28 -2.31 -0.87
N TRP A 11 6.29 -2.13 -1.73
CA TRP A 11 6.14 -2.20 -3.18
C TRP A 11 5.58 -3.56 -3.61
N GLY A 12 6.15 -4.66 -3.13
CA GLY A 12 5.65 -6.00 -3.47
C GLY A 12 4.22 -6.28 -2.99
N ILE A 13 3.76 -5.59 -1.93
CA ILE A 13 2.38 -5.66 -1.46
C ILE A 13 1.45 -4.80 -2.33
N MET A 14 1.86 -3.57 -2.66
CA MET A 14 1.00 -2.55 -3.27
C MET A 14 0.99 -2.59 -4.79
N ALA A 15 2.10 -2.92 -5.44
CA ALA A 15 2.22 -2.90 -6.91
C ALA A 15 1.11 -3.70 -7.63
N PRO A 16 0.68 -4.89 -7.15
CA PRO A 16 -0.44 -5.61 -7.77
C PRO A 16 -1.79 -4.92 -7.62
N ALA A 17 -1.96 -4.04 -6.63
CA ALA A 17 -3.19 -3.29 -6.37
C ALA A 17 -3.22 -1.92 -7.04
N MET A 18 -2.08 -1.45 -7.56
CA MET A 18 -1.95 -0.14 -8.21
C MET A 18 -2.21 -0.27 -9.73
N PRO A 19 -2.74 0.79 -10.37
CA PRO A 19 -2.94 0.82 -11.82
C PRO A 19 -1.58 0.79 -12.54
N GLY A 20 -1.35 -0.20 -13.41
CA GLY A 20 -0.05 -0.53 -14.01
C GLY A 20 0.48 0.45 -15.06
N HIS A 21 0.66 1.72 -14.72
CA HIS A 21 1.11 2.77 -15.64
C HIS A 21 2.57 3.22 -15.38
N PRO A 22 3.25 3.90 -16.31
CA PRO A 22 4.69 4.19 -16.24
C PRO A 22 5.12 5.00 -15.01
N ALA A 23 4.30 5.98 -14.58
CA ALA A 23 4.60 6.83 -13.41
C ALA A 23 4.37 6.15 -12.04
N GLN A 24 3.97 4.87 -12.00
CA GLN A 24 3.51 4.18 -10.80
C GLN A 24 4.57 4.15 -9.70
N ARG A 25 5.85 3.98 -10.04
CA ARG A 25 6.92 3.95 -9.03
C ARG A 25 7.14 5.32 -8.39
N ALA A 26 7.08 6.40 -9.16
CA ALA A 26 7.22 7.75 -8.62
C ALA A 26 6.06 8.11 -7.67
N GLN A 27 4.83 7.78 -8.05
CA GLN A 27 3.64 7.98 -7.21
C GLN A 27 3.69 7.13 -5.93
N PHE A 28 4.19 5.90 -6.03
CA PHE A 28 4.43 5.06 -4.86
C PHE A 28 5.38 5.73 -3.86
N GLU A 29 6.52 6.25 -4.33
CA GLU A 29 7.49 6.91 -3.46
C GLU A 29 6.91 8.18 -2.81
N ARG A 30 6.08 8.95 -3.54
CA ARG A 30 5.36 10.10 -2.97
C ARG A 30 4.39 9.69 -1.86
N ALA A 31 3.50 8.74 -2.14
CA ALA A 31 2.55 8.21 -1.17
C ALA A 31 3.25 7.59 0.06
N LEU A 32 4.38 6.93 -0.16
CA LEU A 32 5.22 6.39 0.90
C LEU A 32 5.84 7.48 1.78
N GLY A 33 6.26 8.59 1.16
CA GLY A 33 6.73 9.79 1.85
C GLY A 33 5.67 10.39 2.76
N GLU A 34 4.44 10.55 2.26
CA GLU A 34 3.30 11.04 3.05
C GLU A 34 2.96 10.10 4.21
N MET A 35 2.89 8.79 3.95
CA MET A 35 2.67 7.80 4.99
C MET A 35 3.78 7.84 6.05
N ALA A 36 5.04 8.04 5.64
CA ALA A 36 6.16 8.17 6.56
C ALA A 36 6.07 9.46 7.40
N ALA A 37 5.58 10.56 6.83
CA ALA A 37 5.34 11.81 7.55
C ALA A 37 4.22 11.65 8.57
N LEU A 38 3.10 11.02 8.19
CA LEU A 38 2.00 10.70 9.10
C LEU A 38 2.49 9.86 10.28
N LEU A 39 3.23 8.79 10.01
CA LEU A 39 3.77 7.92 11.06
C LEU A 39 4.81 8.61 11.96
N ALA A 40 5.51 9.63 11.45
CA ALA A 40 6.44 10.44 12.25
C ALA A 40 5.70 11.35 13.23
N THR A 41 4.47 11.78 12.92
CA THR A 41 3.60 12.54 13.83
C THR A 41 2.78 11.66 14.77
N ALA A 42 2.64 10.37 14.45
CA ALA A 42 1.93 9.40 15.27
C ALA A 42 2.77 8.95 16.48
N ASP A 43 2.11 8.32 17.45
CA ASP A 43 2.79 7.71 18.60
C ASP A 43 3.88 6.73 18.14
N ARG A 44 5.00 6.73 18.87
CA ARG A 44 6.13 5.83 18.60
C ARG A 44 5.72 4.36 18.56
N SER A 45 4.73 3.98 19.36
CA SER A 45 4.16 2.63 19.39
C SER A 45 3.55 2.22 18.05
N ILE A 46 2.81 3.12 17.39
CA ILE A 46 2.19 2.90 16.07
C ILE A 46 3.27 2.75 15.01
N SER A 47 4.24 3.68 15.00
CA SER A 47 5.39 3.64 14.11
C SER A 47 6.16 2.32 14.21
N LEU A 48 6.42 1.85 15.43
CA LEU A 48 7.09 0.56 15.67
C LEU A 48 6.23 -0.62 15.24
N ALA A 49 4.93 -0.59 15.54
CA ALA A 49 4.00 -1.66 15.17
C ALA A 49 3.94 -1.88 13.65
N VAL A 50 3.90 -0.80 12.85
CA VAL A 50 3.91 -0.89 11.39
C VAL A 50 5.20 -1.53 10.89
N ARG A 51 6.36 -1.11 11.40
CA ARG A 51 7.67 -1.68 11.00
C ARG A 51 7.78 -3.15 11.39
N LEU A 52 7.39 -3.49 12.61
CA LEU A 52 7.36 -4.87 13.09
C LEU A 52 6.46 -5.75 12.21
N LEU A 53 5.30 -5.23 11.80
CA LEU A 53 4.40 -5.94 10.90
C LEU A 53 5.03 -6.20 9.53
N LEU A 54 5.72 -5.22 8.95
CA LEU A 54 6.45 -5.39 7.67
C LEU A 54 7.55 -6.45 7.79
N HIS A 55 8.33 -6.42 8.86
CA HIS A 55 9.37 -7.42 9.10
C HIS A 55 8.79 -8.81 9.34
N LEU A 56 7.71 -8.93 10.11
CA LEU A 56 7.02 -10.20 10.33
C LEU A 56 6.48 -10.77 9.01
N PHE A 57 5.90 -9.90 8.17
CA PHE A 57 5.44 -10.28 6.85
C PHE A 57 6.59 -10.77 5.95
N ASP A 58 7.72 -10.08 5.93
CA ASP A 58 8.89 -10.48 5.14
C ASP A 58 9.51 -11.81 5.60
N GLN A 59 9.58 -12.03 6.92
CA GLN A 59 10.15 -13.24 7.51
C GLN A 59 9.22 -14.44 7.42
N SER A 60 7.91 -14.23 7.55
CA SER A 60 6.92 -15.32 7.41
C SER A 60 6.95 -15.97 6.03
N ALA A 61 7.38 -15.24 4.99
CA ALA A 61 7.58 -15.81 3.66
C ALA A 61 8.72 -16.85 3.63
N ARG A 62 9.70 -16.76 4.55
CA ARG A 62 10.76 -17.77 4.71
C ARG A 62 10.22 -19.07 5.28
N LEU A 63 9.27 -18.98 6.21
CA LEU A 63 8.64 -20.15 6.82
C LEU A 63 7.64 -20.81 5.86
N ALA A 64 6.97 -20.01 5.02
CA ALA A 64 6.02 -20.51 4.04
C ALA A 64 6.69 -21.12 2.79
N ASN A 65 7.91 -20.69 2.45
CA ASN A 65 8.65 -21.18 1.30
C ASN A 65 9.81 -22.06 1.73
N TRP A 66 9.85 -23.31 1.27
CA TRP A 66 10.96 -24.26 1.52
C TRP A 66 12.36 -23.70 1.22
N ARG A 67 12.45 -22.70 0.34
CA ARG A 67 13.71 -22.04 -0.05
C ARG A 67 14.19 -20.95 0.93
N MET A 68 13.52 -20.75 2.08
CA MET A 68 13.84 -19.74 3.10
C MET A 68 14.11 -18.32 2.55
N ARG A 69 13.43 -17.94 1.47
CA ARG A 69 13.60 -16.61 0.86
C ARG A 69 12.64 -15.62 1.51
N PRO A 70 13.12 -14.42 1.92
CA PRO A 70 12.24 -13.35 2.39
C PRO A 70 11.35 -12.87 1.25
N PHE A 71 10.20 -12.29 1.60
CA PHE A 71 9.20 -11.80 0.65
C PHE A 71 9.78 -10.83 -0.38
N ALA A 72 10.58 -9.86 0.08
CA ALA A 72 11.18 -8.83 -0.78
C ALA A 72 12.09 -9.40 -1.88
N ARG A 73 12.57 -10.65 -1.72
CA ARG A 73 13.42 -11.35 -2.70
C ARG A 73 12.66 -12.35 -3.59
N LEU A 74 11.34 -12.42 -3.48
CA LEU A 74 10.52 -13.24 -4.37
C LEU A 74 10.35 -12.54 -5.72
N SER A 75 10.10 -13.31 -6.78
CA SER A 75 9.70 -12.72 -8.07
C SER A 75 8.32 -12.05 -7.95
N PRO A 76 7.99 -11.06 -8.79
CA PRO A 76 6.72 -10.32 -8.70
C PRO A 76 5.49 -11.23 -8.67
N LYS A 77 5.45 -12.24 -9.57
CA LYS A 77 4.37 -13.25 -9.61
C LYS A 77 4.25 -14.07 -8.32
N ARG A 78 5.36 -14.30 -7.60
CA ARG A 78 5.36 -15.00 -6.32
C ARG A 78 4.98 -14.07 -5.16
N GLN A 79 5.37 -12.80 -5.23
CA GLN A 79 4.93 -11.77 -4.27
C GLN A 79 3.41 -11.63 -4.31
N GLU A 80 2.83 -11.48 -5.50
CA GLU A 80 1.39 -11.39 -5.70
C GLU A 80 0.65 -12.62 -5.11
N ARG A 81 1.08 -13.84 -5.47
CA ARG A 81 0.50 -15.07 -4.91
C ARG A 81 0.60 -15.12 -3.38
N TYR A 82 1.71 -14.66 -2.82
CA TYR A 82 1.91 -14.62 -1.39
C TYR A 82 0.96 -13.63 -0.70
N VAL A 83 0.79 -12.43 -1.25
CA VAL A 83 -0.18 -11.42 -0.77
C VAL A 83 -1.60 -11.97 -0.84
N VAL A 84 -1.98 -12.62 -1.95
CA VAL A 84 -3.28 -13.28 -2.12
C VAL A 84 -3.48 -14.40 -1.10
N SER A 85 -2.44 -15.17 -0.77
CA SER A 85 -2.52 -16.21 0.25
C SER A 85 -2.80 -15.64 1.65
N TRP A 86 -2.24 -14.48 1.97
CA TRP A 86 -2.49 -13.78 3.22
C TRP A 86 -3.90 -13.19 3.29
N SER A 87 -4.38 -12.59 2.20
CA SER A 87 -5.72 -12.02 2.15
C SER A 87 -6.83 -13.09 2.23
N ARG A 88 -6.56 -14.30 1.74
CA ARG A 88 -7.46 -15.48 1.79
C ARG A 88 -7.19 -16.43 2.96
N SER A 89 -6.19 -16.15 3.80
CA SER A 89 -5.82 -17.00 4.94
C SER A 89 -6.99 -17.20 5.91
N ARG A 90 -7.09 -18.38 6.53
CA ARG A 90 -8.05 -18.64 7.62
C ARG A 90 -7.77 -17.81 8.88
N PHE A 91 -6.52 -17.40 9.10
CA PHE A 91 -6.11 -16.58 10.23
C PHE A 91 -6.50 -15.11 10.05
N TYR A 92 -7.40 -14.61 10.89
CA TYR A 92 -7.89 -13.22 10.86
C TYR A 92 -6.77 -12.19 10.94
N ALA A 93 -5.79 -12.40 11.83
CA ALA A 93 -4.65 -11.49 11.99
C ALA A 93 -3.86 -11.27 10.69
N LYS A 94 -3.64 -12.32 9.88
CA LYS A 94 -2.96 -12.19 8.58
C LYS A 94 -3.77 -11.35 7.59
N ARG A 95 -5.09 -11.58 7.54
CA ARG A 95 -5.98 -10.80 6.67
C ARG A 95 -6.00 -9.33 7.06
N MET A 96 -6.10 -9.05 8.36
CA MET A 96 -6.12 -7.69 8.88
C MET A 96 -4.79 -6.97 8.68
N ALA A 97 -3.65 -7.64 8.89
CA ALA A 97 -2.34 -7.06 8.64
C ALA A 97 -2.22 -6.50 7.21
N ILE A 98 -2.57 -7.29 6.20
CA ILE A 98 -2.53 -6.85 4.80
C ILE A 98 -3.54 -5.74 4.54
N ARG A 99 -4.78 -5.88 5.01
CA ARG A 99 -5.82 -4.87 4.79
C ARG A 99 -5.45 -3.53 5.41
N SER A 100 -4.94 -3.51 6.64
CA SER A 100 -4.52 -2.29 7.32
C SER A 100 -3.36 -1.60 6.59
N LEU A 101 -2.35 -2.37 6.14
CA LEU A 101 -1.25 -1.82 5.35
C LEU A 101 -1.74 -1.25 4.02
N MET A 102 -2.62 -1.97 3.31
CA MET A 102 -3.19 -1.49 2.05
C MET A 102 -4.02 -0.23 2.27
N MET A 103 -4.90 -0.21 3.28
CA MET A 103 -5.70 0.98 3.58
C MET A 103 -4.83 2.19 3.91
N LEU A 104 -3.84 2.03 4.80
CA LEU A 104 -2.94 3.12 5.19
C LEU A 104 -2.23 3.71 3.97
N PHE A 105 -1.70 2.86 3.09
CA PHE A 105 -1.00 3.31 1.89
C PHE A 105 -1.96 3.90 0.84
N MET A 106 -3.09 3.23 0.56
CA MET A 106 -4.03 3.63 -0.49
C MET A 106 -4.68 4.99 -0.21
N VAL A 107 -4.88 5.35 1.06
CA VAL A 107 -5.37 6.70 1.43
C VAL A 107 -4.44 7.79 0.89
N HIS A 108 -3.13 7.61 1.02
CA HIS A 108 -2.14 8.56 0.50
C HIS A 108 -2.00 8.46 -1.02
N PHE A 109 -1.99 7.25 -1.56
CA PHE A 109 -1.88 7.03 -3.00
C PHE A 109 -3.02 7.69 -3.78
N TYR A 110 -4.27 7.50 -3.36
CA TYR A 110 -5.42 8.13 -4.01
C TYR A 110 -5.64 9.59 -3.61
N ALA A 111 -4.88 10.13 -2.65
CA ALA A 111 -4.90 11.57 -2.34
C ALA A 111 -4.15 12.39 -3.41
N ASP A 112 -3.13 11.80 -4.06
CA ASP A 112 -2.30 12.43 -5.08
C ASP A 112 -3.15 12.91 -6.29
N PRO A 113 -3.15 14.22 -6.60
CA PRO A 113 -3.88 14.77 -7.75
C PRO A 113 -3.50 14.13 -9.09
N GLU A 114 -2.24 13.75 -9.28
CA GLU A 114 -1.80 13.09 -10.52
C GLU A 114 -2.39 11.68 -10.65
N VAL A 115 -2.55 10.96 -9.52
CA VAL A 115 -3.22 9.66 -9.48
C VAL A 115 -4.71 9.82 -9.79
N LYS A 116 -5.37 10.84 -9.22
CA LYS A 116 -6.78 11.12 -9.53
C LYS A 116 -6.98 11.43 -11.01
N SER A 117 -6.11 12.28 -11.56
CA SER A 117 -6.13 12.66 -12.98
C SER A 117 -5.89 11.46 -13.90
N SER A 118 -4.91 10.60 -13.60
CA SER A 118 -4.61 9.41 -14.41
C SER A 118 -5.74 8.37 -14.41
N LEU A 119 -6.56 8.34 -13.36
CA LEU A 119 -7.75 7.49 -13.25
C LEU A 119 -8.98 8.07 -13.96
N GLY A 120 -8.88 9.27 -14.54
CA GLY A 120 -10.00 9.94 -15.18
C GLY A 120 -11.01 10.54 -14.19
N PHE A 121 -10.66 10.64 -12.90
CA PHE A 121 -11.43 11.45 -11.97
C PHE A 121 -11.15 12.92 -12.28
N LEU A 122 -12.00 13.51 -13.11
CA LEU A 122 -12.02 14.94 -13.36
C LEU A 122 -12.24 15.66 -12.03
N GLU A 123 -11.52 16.76 -11.85
CA GLU A 123 -11.71 17.70 -10.76
C GLU A 123 -13.22 17.95 -10.60
N ARG A 124 -13.73 17.83 -9.36
CA ARG A 124 -15.17 17.98 -9.07
C ARG A 124 -15.62 19.31 -9.67
N GLN A 125 -16.34 19.27 -10.79
CA GLN A 125 -17.08 20.44 -11.26
C GLN A 125 -17.99 20.85 -10.11
N SER A 126 -17.95 22.12 -9.71
CA SER A 126 -18.87 22.62 -8.70
C SER A 126 -20.28 22.33 -9.19
N ILE A 127 -21.01 21.47 -8.49
CA ILE A 127 -22.44 21.31 -8.75
C ILE A 127 -23.03 22.71 -8.47
N PRO A 128 -23.66 23.38 -9.46
CA PRO A 128 -24.24 24.68 -9.21
C PRO A 128 -25.23 24.57 -8.05
N PRO A 129 -25.31 25.57 -7.15
CA PRO A 129 -26.22 25.52 -6.03
C PRO A 129 -27.66 25.26 -6.52
N TRP A 130 -28.34 24.31 -5.89
CA TRP A 130 -29.76 24.04 -6.15
C TRP A 130 -30.56 25.32 -5.89
N PRO A 131 -31.25 25.93 -6.88
CA PRO A 131 -32.09 25.33 -7.92
C PRO A 131 -31.61 25.51 -9.37
N GLU A 132 -30.38 25.99 -9.60
CA GLU A 132 -29.88 26.31 -10.96
C GLU A 132 -29.56 25.06 -11.80
N ALA A 133 -29.43 23.89 -11.17
CA ALA A 133 -29.17 22.61 -11.85
C ALA A 133 -30.38 22.03 -12.63
N LEU A 134 -31.54 22.71 -12.62
CA LEU A 134 -32.78 22.29 -13.28
C LEU A 134 -33.18 23.15 -14.50
N ARG A 135 -32.39 24.17 -14.85
CA ARG A 135 -32.61 25.00 -16.07
C ARG A 135 -31.71 24.52 -17.19
#